data_AF-A0A9D3NX98-F1
#
_entry.id   AF-A0A9D3NX98-F1
#
_cell.length_a   1.000
_cell.length_b   1.000
_cell.length_c   1.000
_cell.angle_alpha   90.00
_cell.angle_beta   90.00
_cell.angle_gamma   90.00
#
_symmetry.space_group_name_H-M   'P 1'
#
loop_
_entity.id
_entity.type
_entity.pdbx_description
1 polymer ?
#
loop_
_entity_poly.entity_id
_entity_poly.type
_entity_poly.pdbx_seq_one_letter_code
_entity_poly.pdbx_strand_id
1 'polypeptide(L)'
;MQTDCFCCCFFFFHIKTKSIKSTTSPETMSDLFIIPGAVLSTGISFAFSVISYKKYLQSKEKIKIPHFKPGDDLLKEVQKSANKRLYAAVEGKVEPLGKPLKSTFVPECYGVIRKVTTRGQRNPERDEVPFCLLPRGTEARRLWVRVENPLKAEGDYLQEVYRGVKPEDSSGSVPEHTGKVQSVMTGIGDVVMEQGSDETMVLEPPRDGRKFFLFSGRYESVKKRQERKTLTLMLMSFTWAITGCSVFGTLLYTTLNTQKKKN
;
A
#
# COMPACT_ATOMS: atom_id res chain seq x y z
N MET A 1 6.90 0.16 -3.55
CA MET A 1 7.27 -0.35 -4.89
C MET A 1 7.87 -1.75 -4.78
N GLN A 2 7.09 -2.76 -4.35
CA GLN A 2 7.62 -4.13 -4.16
C GLN A 2 6.64 -5.22 -4.65
N THR A 3 5.49 -4.82 -5.21
CA THR A 3 4.46 -5.72 -5.76
C THR A 3 4.63 -5.98 -7.25
N ASP A 4 5.45 -5.20 -7.95
CA ASP A 4 5.59 -5.31 -9.41
C ASP A 4 6.49 -6.48 -9.83
N CYS A 5 7.33 -7.01 -8.92
CA CYS A 5 8.15 -8.18 -9.20
C CYS A 5 7.37 -9.50 -9.31
N PHE A 6 6.26 -9.66 -8.60
CA PHE A 6 5.53 -10.94 -8.62
C PHE A 6 4.82 -11.20 -9.96
N CYS A 7 4.48 -10.16 -10.72
CA CYS A 7 3.85 -10.30 -12.03
C CYS A 7 4.86 -10.69 -13.13
N CYS A 8 6.10 -10.21 -13.05
CA CYS A 8 7.15 -10.54 -14.03
C CYS A 8 7.59 -12.01 -13.99
N CYS A 9 7.56 -12.66 -12.82
CA CYS A 9 7.87 -14.10 -12.73
C CYS A 9 6.81 -14.96 -13.44
N PHE A 10 5.56 -14.51 -13.54
CA PHE A 10 4.50 -15.24 -14.24
C PHE A 10 4.63 -15.17 -15.77
N PHE A 11 5.13 -14.05 -16.30
CA PHE A 11 5.33 -13.90 -17.74
C PHE A 11 6.48 -14.76 -18.29
N PHE A 12 7.53 -14.98 -17.49
CA PHE A 12 8.65 -15.83 -17.92
C PHE A 12 8.30 -17.33 -17.98
N PHE A 13 7.35 -17.80 -17.16
CA PHE A 13 6.93 -19.21 -17.20
C PHE A 13 5.88 -19.49 -18.29
N HIS A 14 5.12 -18.48 -18.73
CA HIS A 14 4.06 -18.66 -19.72
C HIS A 14 4.55 -18.59 -21.20
N ILE A 15 5.78 -18.15 -21.46
CA ILE A 15 6.31 -17.98 -22.84
C ILE A 15 7.01 -19.22 -23.41
N LYS A 16 7.25 -20.29 -22.64
CA LYS A 16 7.97 -21.48 -23.15
C LYS A 16 7.11 -22.71 -23.45
N THR A 17 5.81 -22.54 -23.70
CA THR A 17 4.88 -23.66 -24.02
C THR A 17 4.04 -23.44 -25.28
N LYS A 18 4.50 -22.62 -26.24
CA LYS A 18 3.92 -22.59 -27.59
C LYS A 18 4.95 -22.98 -28.64
N SER A 19 4.99 -24.27 -28.96
CA SER A 19 4.98 -24.81 -30.34
C SER A 19 5.57 -26.22 -30.34
N ILE A 20 4.74 -27.22 -30.06
CA ILE A 20 4.98 -28.58 -30.53
C ILE A 20 3.68 -29.00 -31.23
N LYS A 21 3.71 -28.97 -32.56
CA LYS A 21 2.66 -29.48 -33.43
C LYS A 21 2.51 -30.98 -33.19
N SER A 22 1.27 -31.43 -32.99
CA SER A 22 0.93 -32.84 -32.86
C SER A 22 0.84 -33.53 -34.23
N THR A 23 1.51 -34.67 -34.37
CA THR A 23 1.18 -35.70 -35.37
C THR A 23 1.47 -37.09 -34.75
N THR A 24 0.39 -37.76 -34.36
CA THR A 24 0.11 -39.23 -34.33
C THR A 24 1.24 -40.27 -34.10
N SER A 25 1.29 -40.79 -32.85
CA SER A 25 1.44 -42.18 -32.29
C SER A 25 2.45 -43.22 -32.82
N PRO A 26 2.88 -44.26 -32.04
CA PRO A 26 2.50 -44.64 -30.67
C PRO A 26 3.68 -44.97 -29.70
N GLU A 27 3.33 -45.17 -28.42
CA GLU A 27 4.04 -45.95 -27.37
C GLU A 27 5.05 -45.26 -26.38
N THR A 28 4.55 -45.11 -25.14
CA THR A 28 5.14 -45.55 -23.84
C THR A 28 6.37 -44.88 -23.21
N MET A 29 6.84 -43.69 -23.61
CA MET A 29 7.94 -43.03 -22.85
C MET A 29 7.72 -41.58 -22.39
N SER A 30 6.66 -40.89 -22.85
CA SER A 30 6.37 -39.51 -22.41
C SER A 30 5.52 -39.41 -21.14
N ASP A 31 4.84 -40.48 -20.72
CA ASP A 31 3.97 -40.46 -19.53
C ASP A 31 4.75 -40.49 -18.21
N LEU A 32 6.01 -40.95 -18.22
CA LEU A 32 6.79 -41.15 -17.00
C LEU A 32 7.35 -39.83 -16.40
N PHE A 33 7.54 -38.80 -17.22
CA PHE A 33 7.99 -37.47 -16.76
C PHE A 33 6.84 -36.49 -16.47
N ILE A 34 5.63 -36.77 -16.98
CA ILE A 34 4.46 -35.90 -16.80
C ILE A 34 3.87 -36.08 -15.39
N ILE A 35 3.87 -37.31 -14.86
CA ILE A 35 3.23 -37.62 -13.57
C ILE A 35 3.98 -36.99 -12.37
N PRO A 36 5.32 -37.09 -12.24
CA PRO A 36 6.04 -36.43 -11.14
C PRO A 36 5.97 -34.90 -11.24
N GLY A 37 6.08 -34.35 -12.45
CA GLY A 37 5.99 -32.91 -12.70
C GLY A 37 4.63 -32.32 -12.36
N ALA A 38 3.54 -33.04 -12.67
CA ALA A 38 2.17 -32.62 -12.37
C ALA A 38 1.82 -32.72 -10.88
N VAL A 39 2.39 -33.69 -10.16
CA VAL A 39 2.25 -33.80 -8.70
C VAL A 39 3.01 -32.67 -7.99
N LEU A 40 4.20 -32.31 -8.48
CA LEU A 40 4.97 -31.18 -7.92
C LEU A 40 4.27 -29.83 -8.19
N SER A 41 3.69 -29.63 -9.38
CA SER A 41 3.00 -28.38 -9.72
C SER A 41 1.69 -28.16 -8.95
N THR A 42 0.94 -29.23 -8.69
CA THR A 42 -0.28 -29.18 -7.87
C THR A 42 0.04 -28.83 -6.43
N GLY A 43 1.05 -29.46 -5.81
CA GLY A 43 1.49 -29.13 -4.45
C GLY A 43 1.93 -27.65 -4.29
N ILE A 44 2.69 -27.14 -5.26
CA ILE A 44 3.13 -25.74 -5.28
C ILE A 44 1.93 -24.78 -5.37
N SER A 45 0.93 -25.09 -6.22
CA SER A 45 -0.27 -24.26 -6.41
C SER A 45 -1.10 -24.12 -5.12
N PHE A 46 -1.26 -25.22 -4.36
CA PHE A 46 -1.95 -25.17 -3.07
C PHE A 46 -1.17 -24.38 -2.02
N ALA A 47 0.15 -24.57 -1.93
CA ALA A 47 0.99 -23.80 -1.00
C ALA A 47 0.91 -22.29 -1.26
N PHE A 48 0.97 -21.91 -2.54
CA PHE A 48 0.83 -20.52 -2.98
C PHE A 48 -0.57 -19.94 -2.69
N SER A 49 -1.64 -20.72 -2.86
CA SER A 49 -3.00 -20.31 -2.49
C SER A 49 -3.13 -20.05 -0.99
N VAL A 50 -2.60 -20.95 -0.15
CA VAL A 50 -2.61 -20.80 1.32
C VAL A 50 -1.83 -19.56 1.76
N ILE A 51 -0.62 -19.34 1.21
CA ILE A 51 0.18 -18.15 1.53
C ILE A 51 -0.55 -16.86 1.11
N SER A 52 -1.19 -16.87 -0.07
CA SER A 52 -1.92 -15.71 -0.58
C SER A 52 -3.17 -15.40 0.24
N TYR A 53 -3.90 -16.43 0.67
CA TYR A 53 -5.04 -16.31 1.56
C TYR A 53 -4.65 -15.80 2.95
N LYS A 54 -3.54 -16.27 3.51
CA LYS A 54 -3.00 -15.75 4.78
C LYS A 54 -2.64 -14.27 4.68
N LYS A 55 -2.01 -13.85 3.56
CA LYS A 55 -1.72 -12.43 3.29
C LYS A 55 -3.00 -11.61 3.13
N TYR A 56 -4.04 -12.16 2.51
CA TYR A 56 -5.36 -11.53 2.43
C TYR A 56 -5.95 -11.26 3.82
N LEU A 57 -5.96 -12.27 4.70
CA LEU A 57 -6.46 -12.13 6.08
C LEU A 57 -5.70 -11.04 6.86
N GLN A 58 -4.37 -11.06 6.78
CA GLN A 58 -3.53 -10.04 7.40
C GLN A 58 -3.78 -8.63 6.83
N SER A 59 -4.07 -8.52 5.53
CA SER A 59 -4.41 -7.24 4.89
C SER A 59 -5.76 -6.72 5.36
N LYS A 60 -6.73 -7.62 5.55
CA LYS A 60 -8.08 -7.29 6.01
C LYS A 60 -8.08 -6.76 7.45
N GLU A 61 -7.27 -7.33 8.33
CA GLU A 61 -7.15 -6.84 9.72
C GLU A 61 -6.53 -5.44 9.80
N LYS A 62 -5.55 -5.13 8.94
CA LYS A 62 -4.89 -3.81 8.88
C LYS A 62 -5.83 -2.66 8.47
N ILE A 63 -7.05 -2.94 8.01
CA ILE A 63 -8.03 -1.94 7.60
C ILE A 63 -8.90 -1.47 8.79
N LYS A 64 -8.86 -2.15 9.95
CA LYS A 64 -9.66 -1.81 11.14
C LYS A 64 -9.03 -0.72 12.02
N ILE A 65 -8.48 0.33 11.41
CA ILE A 65 -7.96 1.49 12.16
C ILE A 65 -9.12 2.45 12.40
N PRO A 66 -9.36 2.90 13.64
CA PRO A 66 -10.43 3.85 13.90
C PRO A 66 -10.11 5.18 13.23
N HIS A 67 -11.09 5.73 12.52
CA HIS A 67 -10.95 6.96 11.75
C HIS A 67 -11.73 8.07 12.42
N PHE A 68 -11.08 9.22 12.58
CA PHE A 68 -11.64 10.41 13.19
C PHE A 68 -11.29 11.66 12.36
N LYS A 69 -12.10 12.68 12.56
CA LYS A 69 -11.76 14.06 12.19
C LYS A 69 -11.28 14.78 13.46
N PRO A 70 -10.43 15.82 13.34
CA PRO A 70 -10.16 16.73 14.44
C PRO A 70 -11.50 17.24 15.02
N GLY A 71 -11.73 17.06 16.31
CA GLY A 71 -13.01 17.40 16.95
C GLY A 71 -13.25 16.67 18.27
N ASP A 72 -14.41 16.90 18.87
CA ASP A 72 -14.77 16.39 20.20
C ASP A 72 -14.83 14.86 20.28
N ASP A 73 -15.19 14.20 19.18
CA ASP A 73 -15.26 12.73 19.12
C ASP A 73 -13.88 12.09 19.30
N LEU A 74 -12.86 12.68 18.66
CA LEU A 74 -11.47 12.25 18.85
C LEU A 74 -11.01 12.54 20.27
N LEU A 75 -11.36 13.71 20.82
CA LEU A 75 -10.99 14.11 22.19
C LEU A 75 -11.52 13.11 23.22
N LYS A 76 -12.81 12.77 23.14
CA LYS A 76 -13.45 11.80 24.03
C LYS A 76 -12.76 10.44 23.96
N GLU A 77 -12.40 9.98 22.77
CA GLU A 77 -11.80 8.66 22.61
C GLU A 77 -10.34 8.62 23.09
N VAL A 78 -9.56 9.68 22.83
CA VAL A 78 -8.20 9.80 23.37
C VAL A 78 -8.21 9.87 24.90
N GLN A 79 -9.17 10.58 25.50
CA GLN A 79 -9.32 10.66 26.96
C GLN A 79 -9.70 9.33 27.61
N LYS A 80 -10.52 8.50 26.95
CA LYS A 80 -10.85 7.16 27.43
C LYS A 80 -9.68 6.19 27.33
N SER A 81 -8.76 6.43 26.39
CA SER A 81 -7.64 5.52 26.14
C SER A 81 -6.62 5.54 27.28
N ALA A 82 -5.97 4.40 27.50
CA ALA A 82 -4.88 4.28 28.45
C ALA A 82 -3.76 5.28 28.11
N ASN A 83 -3.28 6.01 29.12
CA ASN A 83 -2.22 7.02 28.99
C ASN A 83 -2.54 8.21 28.06
N LYS A 84 -3.83 8.51 27.80
CA LYS A 84 -4.25 9.60 26.90
C LYS A 84 -3.61 9.51 25.50
N ARG A 85 -3.42 8.27 25.02
CA ARG A 85 -2.75 7.95 23.75
C ARG A 85 -3.59 6.94 22.97
N LEU A 86 -3.90 7.23 21.72
CA LEU A 86 -4.72 6.37 20.86
C LEU A 86 -4.10 6.25 19.47
N TYR A 87 -3.93 5.02 18.98
CA TYR A 87 -3.51 4.79 17.60
C TYR A 87 -4.72 4.91 16.66
N ALA A 88 -4.75 5.97 15.86
CA ALA A 88 -5.91 6.31 15.03
C ALA A 88 -5.53 6.98 13.70
N ALA A 89 -6.48 6.96 12.76
CA ALA A 89 -6.40 7.71 11.52
C ALA A 89 -7.13 9.05 11.68
N VAL A 90 -6.42 10.17 11.52
CA VAL A 90 -6.96 11.53 11.62
C VAL A 90 -6.99 12.16 10.23
N GLU A 91 -8.17 12.54 9.75
CA GLU A 91 -8.35 13.28 8.49
C GLU A 91 -8.62 14.76 8.75
N GLY A 92 -7.81 15.65 8.18
CA GLY A 92 -8.04 17.10 8.27
C GLY A 92 -7.51 17.90 7.10
N LYS A 93 -7.81 19.20 7.10
CA LYS A 93 -7.27 20.18 6.15
C LYS A 93 -5.90 20.63 6.65
N VAL A 94 -4.88 20.58 5.79
CA VAL A 94 -3.52 20.98 6.14
C VAL A 94 -3.41 22.49 6.23
N GLU A 95 -2.97 22.98 7.39
CA GLU A 95 -2.65 24.38 7.64
C GLU A 95 -1.20 24.52 8.18
N PRO A 96 -0.35 25.34 7.53
CA PRO A 96 1.02 25.56 7.96
C PRO A 96 1.07 26.36 9.26
N LEU A 97 1.91 25.92 10.20
CA LEU A 97 2.29 26.68 11.40
C LEU A 97 3.53 27.52 11.06
N GLY A 98 3.34 28.54 10.21
CA GLY A 98 4.40 29.45 9.77
C GLY A 98 4.34 29.78 8.29
N LYS A 99 5.49 30.22 7.73
CA LYS A 99 5.58 30.56 6.31
C LYS A 99 5.56 29.27 5.47
N PRO A 100 4.59 29.09 4.56
CA PRO A 100 4.55 27.90 3.73
C PRO A 100 5.73 27.85 2.76
N LEU A 101 6.15 26.63 2.41
CA LEU A 101 7.21 26.39 1.45
C LEU A 101 6.70 26.70 0.04
N LYS A 102 7.40 27.58 -0.66
CA LYS A 102 7.13 27.87 -2.07
C LYS A 102 7.85 26.83 -2.95
N SER A 103 7.15 26.29 -3.93
CA SER A 103 7.76 25.44 -4.96
C SER A 103 8.82 26.21 -5.74
N THR A 104 9.91 25.52 -6.06
CA THR A 104 11.00 26.11 -6.84
C THR A 104 10.64 26.20 -8.32
N PHE A 105 9.87 25.23 -8.84
CA PHE A 105 9.58 25.12 -10.26
C PHE A 105 8.18 25.60 -10.67
N VAL A 106 7.21 25.64 -9.74
CA VAL A 106 5.82 26.05 -10.03
C VAL A 106 5.47 27.31 -9.25
N PRO A 107 5.21 28.44 -9.93
CA PRO A 107 4.75 29.66 -9.26
C PRO A 107 3.42 29.40 -8.55
N GLU A 108 3.21 30.07 -7.43
CA GLU A 108 1.99 29.97 -6.61
C GLU A 108 1.67 28.58 -6.03
N CYS A 109 2.58 27.60 -6.15
CA CYS A 109 2.43 26.33 -5.45
C CYS A 109 3.06 26.41 -4.06
N TYR A 110 2.23 26.32 -3.03
CA TYR A 110 2.63 26.37 -1.62
C TYR A 110 2.39 25.02 -0.93
N GLY A 111 3.36 24.59 -0.12
CA GLY A 111 3.30 23.34 0.62
C GLY A 111 3.85 23.42 2.03
N VAL A 112 3.63 22.35 2.79
CA VAL A 112 4.18 22.14 4.14
C VAL A 112 5.37 21.20 4.15
N ILE A 113 5.51 20.36 3.13
CA ILE A 113 6.65 19.45 2.95
C ILE A 113 7.07 19.56 1.49
N ARG A 114 8.37 19.67 1.23
CA ARG A 114 8.97 19.72 -0.10
C ARG A 114 10.05 18.64 -0.20
N LYS A 115 10.05 17.91 -1.30
CA LYS A 115 11.08 16.92 -1.64
C LYS A 115 11.54 17.14 -3.07
N VAL A 116 12.82 17.46 -3.23
CA VAL A 116 13.48 17.65 -4.52
C VAL A 116 14.47 16.52 -4.74
N THR A 117 14.34 15.81 -5.86
CA THR A 117 15.28 14.73 -6.21
C THR A 117 16.15 15.18 -7.37
N THR A 118 17.43 15.39 -7.12
CA THR A 118 18.38 15.84 -8.13
C THR A 118 19.17 14.65 -8.68
N ARG A 119 19.25 14.50 -10.02
CA ARG A 119 20.00 13.40 -10.65
C ARG A 119 21.49 13.53 -10.32
N GLY A 120 22.07 12.49 -9.72
CA GLY A 120 23.46 12.47 -9.24
C GLY A 120 23.60 12.63 -7.72
N GLN A 121 22.57 13.13 -7.03
CA GLN A 121 22.54 13.18 -5.58
C GLN A 121 21.89 11.90 -5.03
N ARG A 122 22.59 11.19 -4.14
CA ARG A 122 22.07 9.95 -3.52
C ARG A 122 20.90 10.22 -2.56
N ASN A 123 20.87 11.40 -1.95
CA ASN A 123 19.81 11.81 -1.03
C ASN A 123 19.01 12.98 -1.60
N PRO A 124 17.66 12.90 -1.59
CA PRO A 124 16.80 14.01 -1.95
C PRO A 124 16.88 15.12 -0.90
N GLU A 125 16.83 16.37 -1.36
CA GLU A 125 16.68 17.55 -0.51
C GLU A 125 15.24 17.57 0.04
N ARG A 126 15.11 17.77 1.36
CA ARG A 126 13.83 17.69 2.07
C ARG A 126 13.70 18.87 3.01
N ASP A 127 12.66 19.65 2.78
CA ASP A 127 12.27 20.75 3.66
C ASP A 127 10.90 20.46 4.24
N GLU A 128 10.72 20.77 5.51
CA GLU A 128 9.45 20.65 6.21
C GLU A 128 9.17 21.92 7.02
N VAL A 129 7.89 22.27 7.08
CA VAL A 129 7.37 23.30 7.97
C VAL A 129 6.35 22.61 8.87
N PRO A 130 6.37 22.85 10.19
CA PRO A 130 5.35 22.31 11.08
C PRO A 130 3.94 22.69 10.58
N PHE A 131 2.99 21.78 10.69
CA PHE A 131 1.62 22.02 10.24
C PHE A 131 0.62 21.28 11.12
N CYS A 132 -0.63 21.72 11.06
CA CYS A 132 -1.74 21.09 11.75
C CYS A 132 -2.81 20.61 10.76
N LEU A 133 -3.58 19.63 11.21
CA LEU A 133 -4.77 19.12 10.56
C LEU A 133 -5.98 19.77 11.25
N LEU A 134 -6.69 20.58 10.48
CA LEU A 134 -7.91 21.24 10.92
C LEU A 134 -9.17 20.42 10.58
N PRO A 135 -10.25 20.57 11.35
CA PRO A 135 -11.56 20.04 10.99
C PRO A 135 -12.04 20.59 9.64
N ARG A 136 -12.87 19.81 8.96
CA ARG A 136 -13.48 20.20 7.69
C ARG A 136 -14.91 20.66 7.95
N GLY A 137 -15.11 21.97 8.12
CA GLY A 137 -16.45 22.55 8.29
C GLY A 137 -16.46 23.82 9.15
N THR A 138 -17.65 24.22 9.57
CA THR A 138 -17.96 25.32 10.52
C THR A 138 -17.80 24.93 11.98
N GLU A 139 -17.23 23.76 12.27
CA GLU A 139 -16.83 23.42 13.64
C GLU A 139 -15.75 24.38 14.10
N ALA A 140 -15.93 24.90 15.31
CA ALA A 140 -15.02 25.88 15.89
C ALA A 140 -13.59 25.32 15.83
N ARG A 141 -12.63 26.15 15.39
CA ARG A 141 -11.19 25.87 15.28
C ARG A 141 -10.51 25.55 16.63
N ARG A 142 -11.26 25.16 17.65
CA ARG A 142 -10.75 24.90 19.00
C ARG A 142 -9.92 23.64 19.08
N LEU A 143 -10.20 22.63 18.24
CA LEU A 143 -9.47 21.37 18.23
C LEU A 143 -8.74 21.16 16.91
N TRP A 144 -7.41 21.19 16.96
CA TRP A 144 -6.55 20.85 15.83
C TRP A 144 -5.53 19.78 16.23
N VAL A 145 -5.08 19.04 15.22
CA VAL A 145 -4.08 17.99 15.42
C VAL A 145 -2.77 18.42 14.78
N ARG A 146 -1.76 18.72 15.59
CA ARG A 146 -0.41 19.03 15.09
C ARG A 146 0.26 17.75 14.62
N VAL A 147 0.91 17.78 13.46
CA VAL A 147 1.68 16.62 12.97
C VAL A 147 3.14 16.81 13.35
N GLU A 148 3.69 15.87 14.10
CA GLU A 148 5.09 15.89 14.50
C GLU A 148 5.94 14.99 13.61
N ASN A 149 7.13 15.46 13.23
CA ASN A 149 8.10 14.72 12.41
C ASN A 149 7.47 14.08 11.15
N PRO A 150 6.82 14.86 10.27
CA PRO A 150 6.12 14.31 9.11
C PRO A 150 7.04 13.54 8.15
N LEU A 151 8.34 13.83 8.13
CA LEU A 151 9.33 13.08 7.34
C LEU A 151 9.57 11.64 7.83
N LYS A 152 9.22 11.30 9.08
CA LYS A 152 9.28 9.90 9.57
C LYS A 152 8.10 9.06 9.06
N ALA A 153 7.06 9.70 8.52
CA ALA A 153 5.91 8.99 8.00
C ALA A 153 6.24 8.24 6.71
N GLU A 154 5.71 7.03 6.59
CA GLU A 154 5.62 6.33 5.32
C GLU A 154 4.34 6.75 4.57
N GLY A 155 4.33 6.72 3.25
CA GLY A 155 3.11 6.88 2.46
C GLY A 155 3.21 7.93 1.34
N ASP A 156 2.07 8.12 0.67
CA ASP A 156 1.93 8.98 -0.51
C ASP A 156 1.37 10.35 -0.08
N TYR A 157 2.09 11.06 0.80
CA TYR A 157 1.70 12.40 1.29
C TYR A 157 2.22 13.54 0.42
N LEU A 158 3.17 13.26 -0.46
CA LEU A 158 3.70 14.24 -1.41
C LEU A 158 3.04 14.06 -2.77
N GLN A 159 2.48 15.14 -3.31
CA GLN A 159 2.02 15.16 -4.69
C GLN A 159 3.18 15.58 -5.59
N GLU A 160 3.39 14.89 -6.70
CA GLU A 160 4.31 15.36 -7.74
C GLU A 160 3.74 16.66 -8.33
N VAL A 161 4.45 17.76 -8.14
CA VAL A 161 4.03 19.10 -8.59
C VAL A 161 4.73 19.49 -9.87
N TYR A 162 5.96 19.02 -10.07
CA TYR A 162 6.72 19.27 -11.28
C TYR A 162 7.55 18.06 -11.65
N ARG A 163 7.47 17.67 -12.93
CA ARG A 163 8.38 16.71 -13.56
C ARG A 163 9.07 17.38 -14.73
N GLY A 164 10.24 17.97 -14.49
CA GLY A 164 11.04 18.53 -15.57
C GLY A 164 11.65 17.42 -16.41
N VAL A 165 11.39 17.40 -17.72
CA VAL A 165 12.18 16.63 -18.70
C VAL A 165 13.07 17.64 -19.41
N LYS A 166 14.36 17.69 -19.08
CA LYS A 166 15.31 18.52 -19.82
C LYS A 166 15.87 17.73 -21.01
N PRO A 167 16.12 18.36 -22.18
CA PRO A 167 16.78 17.75 -23.33
C PRO A 167 18.24 17.35 -23.00
N GLU A 168 18.76 16.40 -23.78
CA GLU A 168 19.78 15.40 -23.44
C GLU A 168 21.18 15.88 -23.00
N ASP A 169 21.51 17.17 -23.05
CA ASP A 169 22.89 17.66 -22.85
C ASP A 169 23.13 18.47 -21.55
N SER A 170 22.16 18.52 -20.63
CA SER A 170 22.39 19.10 -19.30
C SER A 170 21.70 18.28 -18.21
N SER A 171 22.41 18.10 -17.09
CA SER A 171 22.13 17.09 -16.07
C SER A 171 20.66 17.02 -15.63
N GLY A 172 19.96 15.98 -16.12
CA GLY A 172 18.89 15.26 -15.42
C GLY A 172 17.56 15.98 -15.14
N SER A 173 16.48 15.20 -15.26
CA SER A 173 15.16 15.56 -14.75
C SER A 173 15.19 15.76 -13.22
N VAL A 174 14.61 16.85 -12.74
CA VAL A 174 14.45 17.13 -11.30
C VAL A 174 12.96 17.06 -10.96
N PRO A 175 12.45 15.92 -10.45
CA PRO A 175 11.08 15.86 -9.96
C PRO A 175 10.96 16.52 -8.58
N GLU A 176 10.01 17.44 -8.45
CA GLU A 176 9.64 18.10 -7.20
C GLU A 176 8.29 17.56 -6.71
N HIS A 177 8.26 17.14 -5.44
CA HIS A 177 7.05 16.70 -4.77
C HIS A 177 6.75 17.57 -3.57
N THR A 178 5.48 17.94 -3.40
CA THR A 178 5.05 18.89 -2.38
C THR A 178 3.76 18.45 -1.71
N GLY A 179 3.71 18.49 -0.38
CA GLY A 179 2.49 18.37 0.40
C GLY A 179 1.75 19.71 0.40
N LYS A 180 0.72 19.87 -0.44
CA LYS A 180 0.06 21.15 -0.70
C LYS A 180 -0.68 21.70 0.53
N VAL A 181 -0.57 23.01 0.75
CA VAL A 181 -1.37 23.73 1.75
C VAL A 181 -2.85 23.65 1.37
N GLN A 182 -3.74 23.69 2.38
CA GLN A 182 -5.19 23.60 2.23
C GLN A 182 -5.71 22.29 1.63
N SER A 183 -4.83 21.33 1.35
CA SER A 183 -5.22 20.01 0.87
C SER A 183 -5.68 19.14 2.03
N VAL A 184 -6.44 18.11 1.68
CA VAL A 184 -6.88 17.09 2.64
C VAL A 184 -5.73 16.15 2.86
N MET A 185 -5.41 15.88 4.12
CA MET A 185 -4.45 14.86 4.45
C MET A 185 -5.00 13.96 5.56
N THR A 186 -4.66 12.69 5.47
CA THR A 186 -4.97 11.70 6.49
C THR A 186 -3.67 11.21 7.10
N GLY A 187 -3.51 11.39 8.40
CA GLY A 187 -2.38 10.86 9.15
C GLY A 187 -2.79 9.70 10.03
N ILE A 188 -1.97 8.65 10.09
CA ILE A 188 -2.18 7.47 10.90
C ILE A 188 -1.00 7.31 11.83
N GLY A 189 -1.25 7.37 13.14
CA GLY A 189 -0.22 7.36 14.16
C GLY A 189 -0.82 7.38 15.55
N ASP A 190 0.04 7.63 16.54
CA ASP A 190 -0.41 7.85 17.89
C ASP A 190 -0.90 9.29 18.03
N VAL A 191 -2.17 9.45 18.39
CA VAL A 191 -2.74 10.73 18.79
C VAL A 191 -2.60 10.85 20.30
N VAL A 192 -1.95 11.93 20.72
CA VAL A 192 -1.59 12.19 22.12
C VAL A 192 -2.12 13.57 22.49
N MET A 193 -2.65 13.69 23.69
CA MET A 193 -2.97 15.00 24.28
C MET A 193 -1.68 15.67 24.78
N GLU A 194 -1.44 16.91 24.34
CA GLU A 194 -0.28 17.69 24.80
C GLU A 194 -0.44 18.02 26.29
N GLN A 195 0.61 17.78 27.09
CA GLN A 195 0.55 18.04 28.54
C GLN A 195 0.54 19.55 28.77
N GLY A 196 -0.63 20.12 29.03
CA GLY A 196 -0.80 21.55 29.34
C GLY A 196 -1.92 22.26 28.58
N SER A 197 -2.52 21.63 27.56
CA SER A 197 -3.62 22.20 26.78
C SER A 197 -4.62 21.12 26.40
N ASP A 198 -5.87 21.26 26.86
CA ASP A 198 -6.96 20.34 26.52
C ASP A 198 -7.43 20.47 25.05
N GLU A 199 -6.90 21.45 24.33
CA GLU A 199 -7.30 21.82 22.97
C GLU A 199 -6.31 21.37 21.88
N THR A 200 -5.09 20.98 22.25
CA THR A 200 -4.05 20.58 21.28
C THR A 200 -3.77 19.08 21.36
N MET A 201 -3.96 18.42 20.22
CA MET A 201 -3.57 17.03 20.04
C MET A 201 -2.36 16.98 19.13
N VAL A 202 -1.46 16.04 19.39
CA VAL A 202 -0.27 15.80 18.59
C VAL A 202 -0.36 14.42 17.98
N LEU A 203 -0.17 14.35 16.67
CA LEU A 203 0.00 13.12 15.92
C LEU A 203 1.49 12.81 15.83
N GLU A 204 1.90 11.75 16.52
CA GLU A 204 3.28 11.31 16.65
C GLU A 204 3.51 9.93 16.00
N PRO A 205 4.76 9.61 15.64
CA PRO A 205 5.16 8.25 15.31
C PRO A 205 4.86 7.28 16.48
N PRO A 206 4.22 6.12 16.24
CA PRO A 206 3.87 5.19 17.30
C PRO A 206 5.09 4.62 18.03
N ARG A 207 5.00 4.50 19.36
CA ARG A 207 6.08 3.91 20.18
C ARG A 207 6.09 2.38 20.16
N ASP A 208 4.95 1.77 19.84
CA ASP A 208 4.74 0.32 19.88
C ASP A 208 5.33 -0.42 18.65
N GLY A 209 6.19 0.23 17.87
CA GLY A 209 6.71 -0.31 16.61
C GLY A 209 5.69 -0.37 15.46
N ARG A 210 4.47 0.16 15.67
CA ARG A 210 3.49 0.38 14.61
C ARG A 210 3.99 1.46 13.66
N LYS A 211 3.64 1.33 12.38
CA LYS A 211 4.11 2.26 11.34
C LYS A 211 3.35 3.58 11.40
N PHE A 212 4.08 4.68 11.28
CA PHE A 212 3.52 6.01 11.10
C PHE A 212 3.25 6.25 9.61
N PHE A 213 2.02 6.65 9.25
CA PHE A 213 1.68 6.91 7.85
C PHE A 213 1.08 8.29 7.64
N LEU A 214 1.39 8.90 6.49
CA LEU A 214 0.73 10.12 6.00
C LEU A 214 0.28 9.89 4.56
N PHE A 215 -0.94 10.31 4.23
CA PHE A 215 -1.52 10.19 2.90
C PHE A 215 -2.18 11.49 2.45
N SER A 216 -1.87 11.91 1.22
CA SER A 216 -2.59 13.00 0.57
C SER A 216 -3.95 12.49 0.09
N GLY A 217 -5.03 13.01 0.68
CA GLY A 217 -6.40 12.58 0.37
C GLY A 217 -7.24 12.22 1.58
N ARG A 218 -8.48 11.77 1.30
CA ARG A 218 -9.47 11.32 2.29
C ARG A 218 -9.16 9.91 2.76
N TYR A 219 -9.53 9.57 4.00
CA TYR A 219 -9.35 8.22 4.53
C TYR A 219 -10.02 7.15 3.64
N GLU A 220 -11.22 7.45 3.12
CA GLU A 220 -11.95 6.56 2.21
C GLU A 220 -11.17 6.21 0.94
N SER A 221 -10.34 7.14 0.43
CA SER A 221 -9.53 6.88 -0.76
C SER A 221 -8.38 5.91 -0.47
N VAL A 222 -7.79 6.00 0.73
CA VAL A 222 -6.75 5.09 1.22
C VAL A 222 -7.35 3.71 1.48
N LYS A 223 -8.49 3.66 2.17
CA LYS A 223 -9.27 2.45 2.44
C LYS A 223 -9.64 1.74 1.14
N LYS A 224 -10.25 2.44 0.18
CA LYS A 224 -10.61 1.89 -1.13
C LYS A 224 -9.41 1.36 -1.90
N ARG A 225 -8.25 2.02 -1.82
CA ARG A 225 -7.01 1.53 -2.45
C ARG A 225 -6.51 0.25 -1.80
N GLN A 226 -6.64 0.14 -0.49
CA GLN A 226 -6.27 -1.07 0.26
C GLN A 226 -7.27 -2.22 0.02
N GLU A 227 -8.56 -1.91 -0.09
CA GLU A 227 -9.60 -2.87 -0.50
C GLU A 227 -9.31 -3.42 -1.90
N ARG A 228 -8.95 -2.58 -2.87
CA ARG A 228 -8.57 -3.07 -4.21
C ARG A 228 -7.37 -4.01 -4.17
N LYS A 229 -6.32 -3.68 -3.43
CA LYS A 229 -5.15 -4.58 -3.26
C LYS A 229 -5.56 -5.91 -2.63
N THR A 230 -6.43 -5.86 -1.64
CA THR A 230 -6.94 -7.03 -0.92
C THR A 230 -7.82 -7.89 -1.83
N LEU A 231 -8.65 -7.27 -2.66
CA LEU A 231 -9.48 -7.93 -3.67
C LEU A 231 -8.62 -8.61 -4.74
N THR A 232 -7.57 -7.95 -5.23
CA THR A 232 -6.64 -8.58 -6.18
C THR A 232 -5.95 -9.80 -5.58
N LEU A 233 -5.48 -9.73 -4.32
CA LEU A 233 -4.91 -10.89 -3.62
C LEU A 233 -5.92 -12.03 -3.43
N MET A 234 -7.17 -11.69 -3.14
CA MET A 234 -8.27 -12.66 -3.05
C MET A 234 -8.49 -13.35 -4.40
N LEU A 235 -8.62 -12.59 -5.49
CA LEU A 235 -8.84 -13.14 -6.83
C LEU A 235 -7.69 -14.05 -7.26
N MET A 236 -6.44 -13.67 -6.98
CA MET A 236 -5.26 -14.50 -7.24
C MET A 236 -5.28 -15.83 -6.47
N SER A 237 -5.76 -15.82 -5.22
CA SER A 237 -5.87 -17.03 -4.42
C SER A 237 -6.91 -18.01 -5.00
N PHE A 238 -8.04 -17.47 -5.49
CA PHE A 238 -9.10 -18.25 -6.14
C PHE A 238 -8.66 -18.85 -7.47
N THR A 239 -8.00 -18.07 -8.33
CA THR A 239 -7.56 -18.57 -9.64
C THR A 239 -6.57 -19.71 -9.49
N TRP A 240 -5.59 -19.58 -8.58
CA TRP A 240 -4.63 -20.65 -8.30
C TRP A 240 -5.28 -21.88 -7.67
N ALA A 241 -6.29 -21.71 -6.81
CA ALA A 241 -7.05 -22.83 -6.26
C ALA A 241 -7.85 -23.58 -7.34
N ILE A 242 -8.54 -22.87 -8.23
CA ILE A 242 -9.31 -23.49 -9.33
C ILE A 242 -8.38 -24.26 -10.27
N THR A 243 -7.26 -23.66 -10.67
CA THR A 243 -6.27 -24.33 -11.52
C THR A 243 -5.68 -25.57 -10.83
N GLY A 244 -5.33 -25.46 -9.54
CA GLY A 244 -4.83 -26.60 -8.75
C GLY A 244 -5.84 -27.75 -8.67
N CYS A 245 -7.11 -27.46 -8.39
CA CYS A 245 -8.18 -28.45 -8.34
C CYS A 245 -8.45 -29.10 -9.69
N SER A 246 -8.41 -28.34 -10.79
CA SER A 246 -8.64 -28.88 -12.15
C SER A 246 -7.55 -29.88 -12.54
N VAL A 247 -6.27 -29.56 -12.32
CA VAL A 247 -5.15 -30.46 -12.61
C VAL A 247 -5.16 -31.69 -11.69
N PHE A 248 -5.51 -31.51 -10.42
CA PHE A 248 -5.62 -32.62 -9.49
C PHE A 248 -6.78 -33.57 -9.84
N GLY A 249 -7.93 -33.02 -10.23
CA GLY A 249 -9.09 -33.81 -10.65
C GLY A 249 -8.82 -34.63 -11.91
N THR A 250 -8.11 -34.07 -12.90
CA THR A 250 -7.73 -34.82 -14.11
C THR A 250 -6.74 -35.93 -13.80
N LEU A 251 -5.77 -35.71 -12.91
CA LEU A 251 -4.85 -36.76 -12.42
C LEU A 251 -5.59 -37.90 -11.69
N LEU A 252 -6.54 -37.58 -10.82
CA LEU A 252 -7.34 -38.61 -10.14
C LEU A 252 -8.20 -39.40 -11.13
N TYR A 253 -8.81 -38.73 -12.10
CA TYR A 253 -9.63 -39.39 -13.10
C TYR A 253 -8.80 -40.35 -13.98
N THR A 254 -7.62 -39.94 -14.44
CA THR A 254 -6.75 -40.79 -15.26
C THR A 254 -6.20 -41.98 -14.49
N THR A 255 -5.83 -41.80 -13.22
CA THR A 255 -5.34 -42.91 -12.36
C THR A 255 -6.43 -43.93 -12.05
N LEU A 256 -7.65 -43.49 -11.72
CA LEU A 256 -8.79 -44.38 -11.48
C LEU A 256 -9.20 -45.16 -12.73
N ASN A 257 -9.24 -44.50 -13.90
CA ASN A 257 -9.63 -45.17 -15.14
C ASN A 257 -8.58 -46.20 -15.60
N THR A 258 -7.30 -45.93 -15.33
CA THR A 258 -6.21 -46.89 -15.60
C THR A 258 -6.34 -48.15 -14.75
N GLN A 259 -6.74 -48.03 -13.48
CA GLN A 259 -7.00 -49.18 -12.60
C GLN A 259 -8.19 -50.00 -13.08
N LYS A 260 -9.27 -49.35 -13.54
CA LYS A 260 -10.45 -50.04 -14.09
C LYS A 260 -10.13 -50.86 -15.35
N LYS A 261 -9.17 -50.43 -16.18
CA LYS A 261 -8.72 -51.18 -17.36
C LYS A 261 -7.84 -52.40 -17.05
N LYS A 262 -7.26 -52.48 -15.84
CA LYS A 262 -6.38 -53.58 -15.43
C LYS A 262 -7.11 -54.72 -14.70
N ASN A 263 -8.35 -54.50 -14.28
CA ASN A 263 -9.27 -55.52 -13.76
C ASN A 263 -10.24 -55.97 -14.86
#